data_AF-A0A3D3MET7-F1
#
_entry.id   AF-A0A3D3MET7-F1
#
_cell.length_a   1.000
_cell.length_b   1.000
_cell.length_c   1.000
_cell.angle_alpha   90.00
_cell.angle_beta   90.00
_cell.angle_gamma   90.00
#
_symmetry.space_group_name_H-M   'P 1'
#
loop_
_entity.id
_entity.type
_entity.pdbx_description
1 polymer ?
#
loop_
_entity_poly.entity_id
_entity_poly.type
_entity_poly.pdbx_seq_one_letter_code
_entity_poly.pdbx_strand_id
1 'polypeptide(L)'
;MGRDTSIYMFDKEKATANLYEHLQHKTYHTRTFKDYIKNKQEEINSSYNISIDKILETVRNDINMITPDELFEIILFFYEDVSPQFYNVPWKEREQYIERLYNRLGITLLYEIPSSTICYSYMFQYANYTHYFPLDEIKSEDGGTNILSEDFLRFNDYVILVMQRILERKLDGYNYELAEEEEKIIEGIKTENQNNSLLFEIIEDELNFLIELSATDNNGPYSETIYRAYDFLIRSIEMKSRIDVQKNPRIVIIDSY
;
A
#
# COMPACT_ATOMS: atom_id res chain seq x y z
N MET A 1 13.34 -1.44 -13.23
CA MET A 1 12.91 -2.20 -12.03
C MET A 1 11.55 -2.80 -12.37
N GLY A 2 11.08 -3.80 -11.63
CA GLY A 2 9.72 -4.30 -11.86
C GLY A 2 8.72 -3.45 -11.08
N ARG A 3 7.43 -3.54 -11.41
CA ARG A 3 6.36 -2.90 -10.64
C ARG A 3 6.46 -3.25 -9.16
N ASP A 4 6.27 -2.26 -8.29
CA ASP A 4 6.25 -2.39 -6.84
C ASP A 4 5.08 -1.60 -6.26
N THR A 5 4.31 -2.24 -5.38
CA THR A 5 3.16 -1.66 -4.69
C THR A 5 3.39 -1.66 -3.19
N SER A 6 3.30 -0.49 -2.58
CA SER A 6 3.49 -0.29 -1.14
C SER A 6 2.37 0.57 -0.55
N ILE A 7 1.87 0.21 0.62
CA ILE A 7 0.72 0.84 1.27
C ILE A 7 1.19 1.50 2.57
N TYR A 8 0.88 2.78 2.75
CA TYR A 8 1.36 3.60 3.86
C TYR A 8 0.22 4.28 4.61
N MET A 9 0.44 4.50 5.89
CA MET A 9 -0.34 5.42 6.72
C MET A 9 0.58 6.32 7.55
N PHE A 10 0.05 7.41 8.08
CA PHE A 10 0.86 8.43 8.75
C PHE A 10 0.39 8.79 10.15
N ASP A 11 1.36 9.16 10.99
CA ASP A 11 1.19 9.81 12.28
C ASP A 11 1.52 11.29 12.08
N LYS A 12 0.49 12.14 12.08
CA LYS A 12 0.60 13.55 11.73
C LYS A 12 1.55 14.29 12.67
N GLU A 13 1.41 14.08 13.97
CA GLU A 13 2.22 14.76 14.98
C GLU A 13 3.70 14.41 14.84
N LYS A 14 4.02 13.12 14.64
CA LYS A 14 5.41 12.70 14.41
C LYS A 14 5.96 13.21 13.10
N ALA A 15 5.19 13.21 12.02
CA ALA A 15 5.63 13.70 10.72
C ALA A 15 5.92 15.21 10.77
N THR A 16 5.01 16.00 11.32
CA THR A 16 5.21 17.45 11.48
C THR A 16 6.42 17.77 12.35
N ALA A 17 6.65 17.02 13.44
CA ALA A 17 7.77 17.28 14.34
C ALA A 17 9.13 16.75 13.85
N ASN A 18 9.14 15.62 13.15
CA ASN A 18 10.39 14.90 12.83
C ASN A 18 10.67 14.82 11.32
N LEU A 19 9.67 14.47 10.51
CA LEU A 19 9.86 14.32 9.06
C LEU A 19 10.15 15.67 8.43
N TYR A 20 9.41 16.71 8.79
CA TYR A 20 9.63 18.08 8.31
C TYR A 20 11.09 18.52 8.53
N GLU A 21 11.58 18.42 9.77
CA GLU A 21 12.96 18.78 10.14
C GLU A 21 13.99 17.93 9.39
N HIS A 22 13.74 16.63 9.25
CA HIS A 22 14.62 15.74 8.50
C HIS A 22 14.71 16.12 7.02
N LEU A 23 13.58 16.36 6.36
CA LEU A 23 13.57 16.74 4.94
C LEU A 23 14.18 18.12 4.71
N GLN A 24 14.05 19.04 5.66
CA GLN A 24 14.56 20.40 5.52
C GLN A 24 16.08 20.49 5.70
N HIS A 25 16.65 19.74 6.65
CA HIS A 25 18.00 20.02 7.15
C HIS A 25 18.95 18.83 7.17
N LYS A 26 18.44 17.60 7.12
CA LYS A 26 19.28 16.44 7.36
C LYS A 26 19.94 15.96 6.07
N THR A 27 21.28 15.89 6.12
CA THR A 27 22.06 15.19 5.09
C THR A 27 22.06 13.69 5.39
N TYR A 28 21.69 12.89 4.39
CA TYR A 28 21.85 11.44 4.41
C TYR A 28 22.90 11.04 3.39
N HIS A 29 23.80 10.13 3.76
CA HIS A 29 24.98 9.71 3.00
C HIS A 29 25.79 10.85 2.37
N THR A 30 25.39 11.36 1.19
CA THR A 30 26.11 12.40 0.44
C THR A 30 25.32 13.68 0.21
N ARG A 31 24.00 13.72 0.42
CA ARG A 31 23.16 14.86 0.03
C ARG A 31 21.94 15.09 0.93
N THR A 32 21.37 16.29 0.85
CA THR A 32 20.08 16.59 1.50
C THR A 32 18.91 16.21 0.58
N PHE A 33 17.69 16.14 1.13
CA PHE A 33 16.50 15.94 0.31
C PHE A 33 16.30 17.07 -0.72
N LYS A 34 16.69 18.29 -0.37
CA LYS A 34 16.68 19.43 -1.29
C LYS A 34 17.58 19.21 -2.50
N ASP A 35 18.80 18.76 -2.26
CA ASP A 35 19.75 18.49 -3.33
C ASP A 35 19.26 17.32 -4.19
N TYR A 36 18.66 16.30 -3.57
CA TYR A 36 18.03 15.17 -4.26
C TYR A 36 16.94 15.62 -5.25
N ILE A 37 15.94 16.38 -4.78
CA ILE A 37 14.85 16.87 -5.64
C ILE A 37 15.37 17.77 -6.76
N LYS A 38 16.36 18.62 -6.46
CA LYS A 38 16.98 19.49 -7.47
C LYS A 38 17.68 18.67 -8.56
N ASN A 39 18.42 17.63 -8.19
CA ASN A 39 19.09 16.76 -9.16
C ASN A 39 18.06 16.03 -10.05
N LYS A 40 16.96 15.51 -9.46
CA LYS A 40 15.88 14.88 -10.25
C LYS A 40 15.23 15.85 -11.24
N GLN A 41 14.99 17.09 -10.83
CA GLN A 41 14.50 18.15 -11.73
C GLN A 41 15.44 18.43 -12.91
N GLU A 42 16.75 18.44 -12.65
CA GLU A 42 17.77 18.63 -13.69
C GLU A 42 17.88 17.41 -14.64
N GLU A 43 17.67 16.18 -14.13
CA GLU A 43 17.72 14.93 -14.91
C GLU A 43 16.46 14.71 -15.78
N ILE A 44 15.27 14.97 -15.23
CA ILE A 44 13.98 14.63 -15.87
C ILE A 44 13.39 15.82 -16.65
N ASN A 45 13.85 17.05 -16.38
CA ASN A 45 13.46 18.29 -17.06
C ASN A 45 11.93 18.56 -16.97
N SER A 46 11.33 19.15 -18.01
CA SER A 46 10.05 19.90 -17.96
C SER A 46 8.77 19.14 -17.59
N SER A 47 8.81 17.81 -17.39
CA SER A 47 7.65 17.02 -16.94
C SER A 47 7.64 16.74 -15.44
N TYR A 48 8.73 17.01 -14.71
CA TYR A 48 8.79 16.72 -13.27
C TYR A 48 8.17 17.85 -12.44
N ASN A 49 6.98 17.61 -11.89
CA ASN A 49 6.17 18.62 -11.20
C ASN A 49 6.29 18.58 -9.65
N ILE A 50 7.27 17.85 -9.11
CA ILE A 50 7.47 17.75 -7.66
C ILE A 50 8.37 18.87 -7.17
N SER A 51 7.94 19.55 -6.11
CA SER A 51 8.64 20.68 -5.47
C SER A 51 8.91 20.39 -4.01
N ILE A 52 10.15 20.64 -3.57
CA ILE A 52 10.51 20.52 -2.15
C ILE A 52 9.66 21.43 -1.26
N ASP A 53 9.39 22.66 -1.69
CA ASP A 53 8.63 23.62 -0.87
C ASP A 53 7.20 23.11 -0.64
N LYS A 54 6.60 22.49 -1.66
CA LYS A 54 5.27 21.87 -1.58
C LYS A 54 5.28 20.66 -0.65
N ILE A 55 6.27 19.78 -0.77
CA ILE A 55 6.41 18.62 0.13
C ILE A 55 6.55 19.08 1.58
N LEU A 56 7.44 20.05 1.85
CA LEU A 56 7.67 20.58 3.18
C LEU A 56 6.42 21.24 3.75
N GLU A 57 5.68 21.99 2.94
CA GLU A 57 4.39 22.58 3.32
C GLU A 57 3.37 21.49 3.69
N THR A 58 3.21 20.46 2.86
CA THR A 58 2.29 19.35 3.11
C THR A 58 2.67 18.61 4.40
N VAL A 59 3.94 18.23 4.58
CA VAL A 59 4.41 17.52 5.79
C VAL A 59 4.20 18.37 7.05
N ARG A 60 4.43 19.69 6.95
CA ARG A 60 4.25 20.62 8.08
C ARG A 60 2.79 20.79 8.48
N ASN A 61 1.89 20.87 7.49
CA ASN A 61 0.48 21.17 7.73
C ASN A 61 -0.34 19.91 7.99
N ASP A 62 -0.24 18.93 7.11
CA ASP A 62 -0.89 17.63 7.21
C ASP A 62 -0.30 16.60 6.24
N ILE A 63 0.56 15.72 6.73
CA ILE A 63 1.16 14.65 5.94
C ILE A 63 0.11 13.73 5.29
N ASN A 64 -1.10 13.62 5.84
CA ASN A 64 -2.14 12.77 5.26
C ASN A 64 -2.63 13.29 3.89
N MET A 65 -2.33 14.54 3.55
CA MET A 65 -2.68 15.14 2.26
C MET A 65 -1.57 15.01 1.21
N ILE A 66 -0.49 14.28 1.50
CA ILE A 66 0.62 14.05 0.57
C ILE A 66 0.14 13.33 -0.69
N THR A 67 0.59 13.77 -1.86
CA THR A 67 0.31 13.01 -3.08
C THR A 67 1.15 11.73 -3.13
N PRO A 68 0.72 10.68 -3.83
CA PRO A 68 1.52 9.47 -3.96
C PRO A 68 2.90 9.74 -4.59
N ASP A 69 2.99 10.68 -5.55
CA ASP A 69 4.27 11.09 -6.17
C ASP A 69 5.21 11.79 -5.18
N GLU A 70 4.67 12.70 -4.35
CA GLU A 70 5.43 13.37 -3.30
C GLU A 70 5.97 12.37 -2.28
N LEU A 71 5.16 11.37 -1.91
CA LEU A 71 5.57 10.30 -1.02
C LEU A 71 6.62 9.39 -1.67
N PHE A 72 6.43 9.02 -2.94
CA PHE A 72 7.37 8.19 -3.70
C PHE A 72 8.78 8.80 -3.67
N GLU A 73 8.91 10.11 -3.89
CA GLU A 73 10.20 10.79 -3.85
C GLU A 73 10.84 10.79 -2.45
N ILE A 74 10.05 10.89 -1.37
CA ILE A 74 10.55 10.76 0.00
C ILE A 74 11.07 9.34 0.26
N ILE A 75 10.31 8.31 -0.14
CA ILE A 75 10.67 6.91 0.04
C ILE A 75 11.91 6.57 -0.79
N LEU A 76 11.97 7.01 -2.04
CA LEU A 76 13.09 6.80 -2.94
C LEU A 76 14.35 7.50 -2.43
N PHE A 77 14.24 8.74 -1.93
CA PHE A 77 15.35 9.40 -1.26
C PHE A 77 15.87 8.59 -0.06
N PHE A 78 14.99 8.10 0.81
CA PHE A 78 15.46 7.25 1.92
C PHE A 78 16.08 5.96 1.43
N TYR A 79 15.54 5.34 0.39
CA TYR A 79 16.12 4.15 -0.21
C TYR A 79 17.53 4.43 -0.77
N GLU A 80 17.70 5.49 -1.56
CA GLU A 80 18.97 5.84 -2.22
C GLU A 80 20.02 6.39 -1.25
N ASP A 81 19.64 7.15 -0.22
CA ASP A 81 20.59 7.89 0.61
C ASP A 81 20.72 7.34 2.05
N VAL A 82 19.80 6.49 2.51
CA VAL A 82 19.94 5.77 3.79
C VAL A 82 20.54 4.38 3.56
N SER A 83 20.02 3.63 2.59
CA SER A 83 20.41 2.23 2.39
C SER A 83 21.90 1.99 2.12
N PRO A 84 22.62 2.82 1.33
CA PRO A 84 24.03 2.58 1.07
C PRO A 84 24.90 2.63 2.33
N GLN A 85 24.46 3.31 3.39
CA GLN A 85 25.15 3.34 4.69
C GLN A 85 25.18 1.95 5.36
N PHE A 86 24.35 1.02 4.90
CA PHE A 86 24.17 -0.32 5.46
C PHE A 86 24.65 -1.43 4.52
N TYR A 87 25.46 -1.13 3.50
CA TYR A 87 25.89 -2.13 2.50
C TYR A 87 26.58 -3.36 3.10
N ASN A 88 27.27 -3.20 4.24
CA ASN A 88 27.97 -4.27 4.95
C ASN A 88 27.18 -4.84 6.15
N VAL A 89 25.93 -4.41 6.33
CA VAL A 89 25.08 -4.80 7.47
C VAL A 89 24.11 -5.90 7.02
N PRO A 90 23.81 -6.92 7.85
CA PRO A 90 22.84 -7.94 7.51
C PRO A 90 21.47 -7.36 7.12
N TRP A 91 20.82 -7.95 6.13
CA TRP A 91 19.52 -7.50 5.60
C TRP A 91 18.48 -7.22 6.68
N LYS A 92 18.31 -8.15 7.63
CA LYS A 92 17.36 -8.02 8.74
C LYS A 92 17.62 -6.80 9.64
N GLU A 93 18.89 -6.47 9.87
CA GLU A 93 19.26 -5.31 10.67
C GLU A 93 18.99 -3.99 9.92
N ARG A 94 19.17 -4.01 8.59
CA ARG A 94 18.80 -2.88 7.71
C ARG A 94 17.29 -2.65 7.73
N GLU A 95 16.47 -3.68 7.56
CA GLU A 95 15.01 -3.57 7.63
C GLU A 95 14.56 -2.97 8.97
N GLN A 96 15.06 -3.50 10.09
CA GLN A 96 14.74 -2.99 11.42
C GLN A 96 15.19 -1.54 11.63
N TYR A 97 16.28 -1.11 10.98
CA TYR A 97 16.68 0.28 11.02
C TYR A 97 15.72 1.17 10.24
N ILE A 98 15.36 0.78 9.01
CA ILE A 98 14.43 1.54 8.16
C ILE A 98 13.05 1.63 8.83
N GLU A 99 12.53 0.53 9.38
CA GLU A 99 11.27 0.50 10.12
C GLU A 99 11.28 1.47 11.30
N ARG A 100 12.36 1.47 12.11
CA ARG A 100 12.53 2.40 13.23
C ARG A 100 12.64 3.86 12.77
N LEU A 101 13.33 4.10 11.66
CA LEU A 101 13.45 5.43 11.06
C LEU A 101 12.07 5.92 10.62
N TYR A 102 11.31 5.12 9.87
CA TYR A 102 9.98 5.46 9.38
C TYR A 102 9.02 5.73 10.53
N ASN A 103 8.97 4.84 11.53
CA ASN A 103 8.13 5.05 12.72
C ASN A 103 8.48 6.37 13.46
N ARG A 104 9.77 6.69 13.60
CA ARG A 104 10.19 7.99 14.18
C ARG A 104 9.74 9.17 13.34
N LEU A 105 9.71 9.00 12.03
CA LEU A 105 9.27 10.02 11.07
C LEU A 105 7.75 10.10 10.92
N GLY A 106 6.99 9.26 11.62
CA GLY A 106 5.54 9.21 11.47
C GLY A 106 5.07 8.57 10.16
N ILE A 107 5.93 7.79 9.50
CA ILE A 107 5.58 6.98 8.33
C ILE A 107 5.43 5.54 8.80
N THR A 108 4.33 4.89 8.44
CA THR A 108 4.10 3.47 8.73
C THR A 108 3.83 2.74 7.43
N LEU A 109 4.71 1.80 7.08
CA LEU A 109 4.44 0.82 6.03
C LEU A 109 3.44 -0.21 6.58
N LEU A 110 2.29 -0.31 5.91
CA LEU A 110 1.25 -1.29 6.22
C LEU A 110 1.52 -2.60 5.51
N TYR A 111 1.81 -2.54 4.21
CA TYR A 111 2.08 -3.72 3.40
C TYR A 111 2.92 -3.34 2.18
N GLU A 112 3.91 -4.18 1.86
CA GLU A 112 4.73 -4.12 0.64
C GLU A 112 4.51 -5.41 -0.14
N ILE A 113 4.10 -5.29 -1.40
CA ILE A 113 3.65 -6.41 -2.20
C ILE A 113 4.85 -6.96 -2.99
N PRO A 114 5.24 -8.22 -2.79
CA PRO A 114 6.48 -8.73 -3.36
C PRO A 114 6.31 -9.04 -4.85
N SER A 115 7.06 -8.36 -5.72
CA SER A 115 7.16 -8.59 -7.18
C SER A 115 6.00 -8.10 -8.05
N SER A 116 6.36 -7.81 -9.31
CA SER A 116 5.47 -7.18 -10.28
C SER A 116 4.16 -7.95 -10.54
N THR A 117 4.20 -9.27 -10.74
CA THR A 117 2.98 -10.05 -11.01
C THR A 117 2.00 -10.04 -9.83
N ILE A 118 2.53 -10.11 -8.61
CA ILE A 118 1.70 -10.07 -7.39
C ILE A 118 1.14 -8.67 -7.17
N CYS A 119 1.90 -7.61 -7.51
CA CYS A 119 1.40 -6.24 -7.55
C CYS A 119 0.21 -6.10 -8.52
N TYR A 120 0.32 -6.64 -9.74
CA TYR A 120 -0.81 -6.67 -10.68
C TYR A 120 -2.03 -7.40 -10.10
N SER A 121 -1.80 -8.51 -9.38
CA SER A 121 -2.86 -9.32 -8.78
C SER A 121 -3.65 -8.51 -7.75
N TYR A 122 -2.96 -7.85 -6.81
CA TYR A 122 -3.59 -7.03 -5.77
C TYR A 122 -4.25 -5.78 -6.36
N MET A 123 -3.56 -5.08 -7.27
CA MET A 123 -4.09 -3.86 -7.88
C MET A 123 -5.25 -4.14 -8.85
N PHE A 124 -5.35 -5.35 -9.40
CA PHE A 124 -6.55 -5.79 -10.12
C PHE A 124 -7.75 -5.86 -9.19
N GLN A 125 -7.59 -6.36 -7.95
CA GLN A 125 -8.67 -6.35 -6.96
C GLN A 125 -9.09 -4.92 -6.60
N TYR A 126 -8.14 -3.99 -6.48
CA TYR A 126 -8.45 -2.57 -6.28
C TYR A 126 -9.23 -1.98 -7.46
N ALA A 127 -8.79 -2.26 -8.70
CA ALA A 127 -9.49 -1.79 -9.90
C ALA A 127 -10.90 -2.39 -10.03
N ASN A 128 -11.08 -3.68 -9.72
CA ASN A 128 -12.39 -4.32 -9.74
C ASN A 128 -13.32 -3.70 -8.70
N TYR A 129 -12.87 -3.55 -7.46
CA TYR A 129 -13.67 -2.92 -6.40
C TYR A 129 -14.07 -1.48 -6.75
N THR A 130 -13.12 -0.66 -7.19
CA THR A 130 -13.36 0.77 -7.48
C THR A 130 -14.20 1.01 -8.74
N HIS A 131 -14.34 0.00 -9.61
CA HIS A 131 -15.30 0.04 -10.72
C HIS A 131 -16.75 0.15 -10.22
N TYR A 132 -17.09 -0.58 -9.15
CA TYR A 132 -18.44 -0.62 -8.58
C TYR A 132 -18.65 0.34 -7.40
N PHE A 133 -17.57 0.65 -6.68
CA PHE A 133 -17.57 1.55 -5.52
C PHE A 133 -16.58 2.69 -5.75
N PRO A 134 -16.96 3.76 -6.48
CA PRO A 134 -16.09 4.91 -6.73
C PRO A 134 -15.64 5.58 -5.43
N LEU A 135 -14.36 5.96 -5.38
CA LEU A 135 -13.72 6.53 -4.19
C LEU A 135 -13.33 8.00 -4.39
N ASP A 136 -13.26 8.76 -3.30
CA ASP A 136 -12.69 10.11 -3.29
C ASP A 136 -11.17 10.05 -3.08
N GLU A 137 -10.43 10.18 -4.18
CA GLU A 137 -9.01 9.88 -4.23
C GLU A 137 -8.15 11.00 -4.83
N ILE A 138 -6.96 11.19 -4.26
CA ILE A 138 -5.90 12.03 -4.83
C ILE A 138 -5.00 11.09 -5.65
N LYS A 139 -5.22 11.07 -6.96
CA LYS A 139 -4.45 10.23 -7.89
C LYS A 139 -3.08 10.83 -8.15
N SER A 140 -2.11 9.94 -8.36
CA SER A 140 -0.85 10.28 -9.04
C SER A 140 -0.96 10.11 -10.55
N GLU A 141 0.03 10.65 -11.26
CA GLU A 141 0.21 10.36 -12.69
C GLU A 141 0.73 8.93 -12.92
N ASP A 142 1.51 8.39 -11.98
CA ASP A 142 2.23 7.11 -12.13
C ASP A 142 1.51 5.87 -11.56
N GLY A 143 0.27 6.01 -11.06
CA GLY A 143 -0.62 4.89 -10.73
C GLY A 143 -0.94 4.68 -9.25
N GLY A 144 -0.21 5.34 -8.34
CA GLY A 144 -0.55 5.43 -6.92
C GLY A 144 -1.77 6.30 -6.60
N THR A 145 -2.32 6.13 -5.41
CA THR A 145 -3.52 6.83 -4.95
C THR A 145 -3.45 7.13 -3.45
N ASN A 146 -3.99 8.27 -3.03
CA ASN A 146 -4.21 8.60 -1.63
C ASN A 146 -5.72 8.66 -1.38
N ILE A 147 -6.23 7.80 -0.51
CA ILE A 147 -7.67 7.58 -0.27
C ILE A 147 -8.05 7.70 1.21
N LEU A 148 -9.33 7.97 1.49
CA LEU A 148 -9.83 7.96 2.86
C LEU A 148 -9.67 6.57 3.49
N SER A 149 -9.25 6.53 4.76
CA SER A 149 -9.04 5.25 5.45
C SER A 149 -10.31 4.42 5.59
N GLU A 150 -11.47 5.07 5.75
CA GLU A 150 -12.76 4.37 5.76
C GLU A 150 -13.03 3.65 4.43
N ASP A 151 -12.72 4.30 3.31
CA ASP A 151 -12.89 3.70 1.99
C ASP A 151 -11.86 2.62 1.71
N PHE A 152 -10.60 2.82 2.14
CA PHE A 152 -9.58 1.77 2.11
C PHE A 152 -10.03 0.55 2.92
N LEU A 153 -10.60 0.74 4.12
CA LEU A 153 -11.08 -0.36 4.95
C LEU A 153 -12.24 -1.12 4.31
N ARG A 154 -13.13 -0.45 3.55
CA ARG A 154 -14.18 -1.13 2.78
C ARG A 154 -13.63 -1.94 1.62
N PHE A 155 -12.64 -1.39 0.89
CA PHE A 155 -11.90 -2.16 -0.10
C PHE A 155 -11.20 -3.37 0.54
N ASN A 156 -10.59 -3.17 1.70
CA ASN A 156 -9.89 -4.22 2.43
C ASN A 156 -10.84 -5.32 2.90
N ASP A 157 -12.07 -4.98 3.30
CA ASP A 157 -13.13 -5.93 3.60
C ASP A 157 -13.55 -6.74 2.36
N TYR A 158 -13.67 -6.10 1.20
CA TYR A 158 -13.87 -6.80 -0.08
C TYR A 158 -12.76 -7.81 -0.34
N VAL A 159 -11.47 -7.42 -0.22
CA VAL A 159 -10.33 -8.34 -0.42
C VAL A 159 -10.41 -9.52 0.54
N ILE A 160 -10.66 -9.27 1.84
CA ILE A 160 -10.81 -10.33 2.84
C ILE A 160 -11.87 -11.34 2.41
N LEU A 161 -13.04 -10.87 1.99
CA LEU A 161 -14.14 -11.75 1.59
C LEU A 161 -13.84 -12.51 0.29
N VAL A 162 -13.24 -11.88 -0.73
CA VAL A 162 -12.82 -12.57 -1.96
C VAL A 162 -11.82 -13.66 -1.64
N MET A 163 -10.75 -13.34 -0.91
CA MET A 163 -9.70 -14.30 -0.57
C MET A 163 -10.25 -15.44 0.27
N GLN A 164 -11.10 -15.16 1.26
CA GLN A 164 -11.78 -16.19 2.03
C GLN A 164 -12.55 -17.15 1.11
N ARG A 165 -13.32 -16.64 0.13
CA ARG A 165 -14.10 -17.49 -0.77
C ARG A 165 -13.22 -18.37 -1.66
N ILE A 166 -12.06 -17.85 -2.11
CA ILE A 166 -11.06 -18.63 -2.84
C ILE A 166 -10.59 -19.82 -1.98
N LEU A 167 -10.24 -19.56 -0.71
CA LEU A 167 -9.77 -20.58 0.22
C LEU A 167 -10.86 -21.60 0.60
N GLU A 168 -12.10 -21.14 0.85
CA GLU A 168 -13.25 -22.01 1.15
C GLU A 168 -13.54 -22.99 -0.01
N ARG A 169 -13.39 -22.51 -1.25
CA ARG A 169 -13.53 -23.33 -2.46
C ARG A 169 -12.28 -24.14 -2.80
N LYS A 170 -11.18 -23.94 -2.06
CA LYS A 170 -9.88 -24.61 -2.25
C LYS A 170 -9.36 -24.47 -3.68
N LEU A 171 -9.52 -23.28 -4.27
CA LEU A 171 -9.13 -23.06 -5.67
C LEU A 171 -7.62 -23.18 -5.87
N ASP A 172 -6.83 -22.96 -4.82
CA ASP A 172 -5.37 -23.14 -4.84
C ASP A 172 -4.93 -24.58 -4.49
N GLY A 173 -5.87 -25.47 -4.17
CA GLY A 173 -5.63 -26.88 -3.86
C GLY A 173 -5.19 -27.19 -2.43
N TYR A 174 -5.12 -26.19 -1.54
CA TYR A 174 -4.65 -26.38 -0.15
C TYR A 174 -5.79 -26.28 0.87
N ASN A 175 -5.52 -26.73 2.09
CA ASN A 175 -6.39 -26.50 3.25
C ASN A 175 -5.67 -25.57 4.22
N TYR A 176 -6.36 -24.51 4.62
CA TYR A 176 -5.86 -23.56 5.61
C TYR A 176 -6.78 -23.59 6.83
N GLU A 177 -6.17 -23.45 8.00
CA GLU A 177 -6.87 -23.23 9.25
C GLU A 177 -6.60 -21.79 9.67
N LEU A 178 -7.67 -21.02 9.86
CA LEU A 178 -7.58 -19.65 10.35
C LEU A 178 -7.54 -19.66 11.88
N ALA A 179 -6.87 -18.68 12.47
CA ALA A 179 -6.95 -18.45 13.89
C ALA A 179 -8.35 -17.94 14.27
N GLU A 180 -8.80 -18.23 15.49
CA GLU A 180 -10.13 -17.81 15.99
C GLU A 180 -10.34 -16.29 15.88
N GLU A 181 -9.28 -15.49 16.06
CA GLU A 181 -9.34 -14.03 15.94
C GLU A 181 -9.56 -13.59 14.48
N GLU A 182 -8.94 -14.27 13.52
CA GLU A 182 -9.11 -14.01 12.08
C GLU A 182 -10.54 -14.36 11.65
N GLU A 183 -11.06 -15.50 12.10
CA GLU A 183 -12.45 -15.90 11.86
C GLU A 183 -13.46 -14.89 12.44
N LYS A 184 -13.21 -14.38 13.65
CA LYS A 184 -14.06 -13.35 14.26
C LYS A 184 -14.09 -12.05 13.44
N ILE A 185 -12.95 -11.62 12.92
CA ILE A 185 -12.86 -10.42 12.08
C ILE A 185 -13.69 -10.63 10.80
N ILE A 186 -13.52 -11.78 10.15
CA ILE A 186 -14.25 -12.16 8.95
C ILE A 186 -15.77 -12.19 9.18
N GLU A 187 -16.24 -12.85 10.23
CA GLU A 187 -17.68 -12.92 10.55
C GLU A 187 -18.25 -11.55 10.91
N GLY A 188 -17.44 -10.69 11.55
CA GLY A 188 -17.76 -9.28 11.76
C GLY A 188 -18.02 -8.56 10.44
N ILE A 189 -17.10 -8.67 9.48
CA ILE A 189 -17.22 -8.05 8.15
C ILE A 189 -18.48 -8.54 7.42
N LYS A 190 -18.74 -9.85 7.44
CA LYS A 190 -19.97 -10.43 6.83
C LYS A 190 -21.23 -9.85 7.47
N THR A 191 -21.24 -9.70 8.79
CA THR A 191 -22.39 -9.14 9.53
C THR A 191 -22.60 -7.67 9.21
N GLU A 192 -21.52 -6.88 9.16
CA GLU A 192 -21.56 -5.45 8.79
C GLU A 192 -22.08 -5.26 7.36
N ASN A 193 -21.72 -6.16 6.45
CA ASN A 193 -22.09 -6.09 5.05
C ASN A 193 -23.32 -6.92 4.65
N GLN A 194 -24.04 -7.53 5.60
CA GLN A 194 -25.12 -8.49 5.32
C GLN A 194 -26.23 -7.98 4.38
N ASN A 195 -26.43 -6.65 4.32
CA ASN A 195 -27.44 -6.00 3.48
C ASN A 195 -26.86 -5.43 2.18
N ASN A 196 -25.55 -5.55 1.95
CA ASN A 196 -24.87 -5.07 0.76
C ASN A 196 -24.87 -6.15 -0.33
N SER A 197 -26.02 -6.31 -1.00
CA SER A 197 -26.17 -7.35 -2.03
C SER A 197 -25.19 -7.19 -3.19
N LEU A 198 -24.89 -5.93 -3.57
CA LEU A 198 -23.95 -5.63 -4.64
C LEU A 198 -22.54 -6.14 -4.31
N LEU A 199 -22.07 -5.97 -3.07
CA LEU A 199 -20.76 -6.47 -2.67
C LEU A 199 -20.65 -8.00 -2.87
N PHE A 200 -21.66 -8.75 -2.45
CA PHE A 200 -21.62 -10.21 -2.60
C PHE A 200 -21.79 -10.65 -4.06
N GLU A 201 -22.55 -9.91 -4.88
CA GLU A 201 -22.65 -10.14 -6.32
C GLU A 201 -21.28 -9.99 -6.99
N ILE A 202 -20.56 -8.89 -6.73
CA ILE A 202 -19.25 -8.67 -7.34
C ILE A 202 -18.19 -9.67 -6.87
N ILE A 203 -18.30 -10.17 -5.63
CA ILE A 203 -17.40 -11.21 -5.11
C ILE A 203 -17.62 -12.52 -5.88
N GLU A 204 -18.88 -12.89 -6.14
CA GLU A 204 -19.19 -14.09 -6.92
C GLU A 204 -18.78 -13.95 -8.39
N ASP A 205 -18.97 -12.77 -8.98
CA ASP A 205 -18.52 -12.49 -10.35
C ASP A 205 -16.99 -12.57 -10.46
N GLU A 206 -16.25 -11.97 -9.51
CA GLU A 206 -14.79 -12.05 -9.45
C GLU A 206 -14.31 -13.50 -9.29
N LEU A 207 -14.94 -14.30 -8.43
CA LEU A 207 -14.62 -15.72 -8.28
C LEU A 207 -14.79 -16.50 -9.59
N ASN A 208 -15.89 -16.26 -10.31
CA ASN A 208 -16.15 -16.92 -11.58
C ASN A 208 -15.12 -16.50 -12.64
N PHE A 209 -14.79 -15.22 -12.69
CA PHE A 209 -13.77 -14.67 -13.58
C PHE A 209 -12.38 -15.26 -13.31
N LEU A 210 -11.95 -15.33 -12.04
CA LEU A 210 -10.68 -15.93 -11.67
C LEU A 210 -10.61 -17.42 -12.02
N ILE A 211 -11.70 -18.18 -11.82
CA ILE A 211 -11.78 -19.60 -12.21
C ILE A 211 -11.64 -19.76 -13.73
N GLU A 212 -12.30 -18.91 -14.53
CA GLU A 212 -12.23 -18.98 -15.99
C GLU A 212 -10.83 -18.65 -16.51
N LEU A 213 -10.23 -17.57 -16.04
CA LEU A 213 -8.96 -17.09 -16.58
C LEU A 213 -7.74 -17.85 -16.05
N SER A 214 -7.73 -18.27 -14.79
CA SER A 214 -6.61 -19.03 -14.20
C SER A 214 -6.35 -20.35 -14.94
N ALA A 215 -7.36 -20.93 -15.60
CA ALA A 215 -7.19 -22.12 -16.43
C ALA A 215 -6.24 -21.91 -17.62
N THR A 216 -6.03 -20.67 -18.06
CA THR A 216 -5.16 -20.31 -19.19
C THR A 216 -4.01 -19.37 -18.82
N ASP A 217 -4.05 -18.77 -17.61
CA ASP A 217 -3.10 -17.78 -17.12
C ASP A 217 -2.02 -18.39 -16.21
N ASN A 218 -1.26 -19.35 -16.72
CA ASN A 218 -0.23 -20.04 -15.92
C ASN A 218 0.87 -19.06 -15.46
N ASN A 219 0.83 -18.66 -14.18
CA ASN A 219 1.71 -17.69 -13.51
C ASN A 219 1.47 -16.20 -13.85
N GLY A 220 0.30 -15.85 -14.39
CA GLY A 220 -0.09 -14.44 -14.48
C GLY A 220 -0.93 -13.97 -13.29
N PRO A 221 -1.40 -12.71 -13.32
CA PRO A 221 -2.04 -12.07 -12.18
C PRO A 221 -3.28 -12.78 -11.65
N TYR A 222 -4.03 -13.48 -12.50
CA TYR A 222 -5.27 -14.15 -12.09
C TYR A 222 -4.95 -15.44 -11.31
N SER A 223 -3.98 -16.21 -11.78
CA SER A 223 -3.48 -17.38 -11.04
C SER A 223 -2.75 -16.98 -9.77
N GLU A 224 -1.95 -15.91 -9.79
CA GLU A 224 -1.28 -15.41 -8.59
C GLU A 224 -2.27 -14.89 -7.54
N THR A 225 -3.41 -14.30 -7.94
CA THR A 225 -4.48 -13.95 -7.00
C THR A 225 -4.96 -15.19 -6.22
N ILE A 226 -5.14 -16.32 -6.91
CA ILE A 226 -5.56 -17.59 -6.28
C ILE A 226 -4.44 -18.13 -5.39
N TYR A 227 -3.21 -18.24 -5.90
CA TYR A 227 -2.08 -18.82 -5.16
C TYR A 227 -1.65 -17.97 -3.95
N ARG A 228 -1.93 -16.67 -3.97
CA ARG A 228 -1.61 -15.73 -2.88
C ARG A 228 -2.81 -15.41 -1.99
N ALA A 229 -3.95 -16.07 -2.17
CA ALA A 229 -5.17 -15.76 -1.44
C ALA A 229 -4.97 -15.80 0.09
N TYR A 230 -4.23 -16.79 0.61
CA TYR A 230 -3.93 -16.84 2.05
C TYR A 230 -3.08 -15.65 2.52
N ASP A 231 -2.02 -15.30 1.78
CA ASP A 231 -1.16 -14.15 2.15
C ASP A 231 -1.94 -12.84 2.07
N PHE A 232 -2.70 -12.60 0.99
CA PHE A 232 -3.58 -11.43 0.88
C PHE A 232 -4.62 -11.37 2.00
N LEU A 233 -5.24 -12.49 2.36
CA LEU A 233 -6.21 -12.55 3.47
C LEU A 233 -5.57 -12.10 4.79
N ILE A 234 -4.44 -12.70 5.17
CA ILE A 234 -3.78 -12.40 6.44
C ILE A 234 -3.27 -10.96 6.47
N ARG A 235 -2.68 -10.48 5.37
CA ARG A 235 -2.20 -9.10 5.27
C ARG A 235 -3.32 -8.08 5.32
N SER A 236 -4.45 -8.35 4.67
CA SER A 236 -5.64 -7.50 4.76
C SER A 236 -6.21 -7.47 6.18
N ILE A 237 -6.28 -8.61 6.87
CA ILE A 237 -6.69 -8.64 8.28
C ILE A 237 -5.73 -7.82 9.16
N GLU A 238 -4.41 -7.99 8.99
CA GLU A 238 -3.39 -7.23 9.72
C GLU A 238 -3.54 -5.73 9.50
N MET A 239 -3.73 -5.28 8.25
CA MET A 239 -3.97 -3.88 7.93
C MET A 239 -5.24 -3.35 8.58
N LYS A 240 -6.36 -4.10 8.53
CA LYS A 240 -7.64 -3.70 9.16
C LYS A 240 -7.46 -3.46 10.66
N SER A 241 -6.69 -4.32 11.35
CA SER A 241 -6.45 -4.19 12.78
C SER A 241 -5.51 -3.03 13.16
N ARG A 242 -4.69 -2.55 12.23
CA ARG A 242 -3.70 -1.48 12.48
C ARG A 242 -4.21 -0.08 12.18
N ILE A 243 -5.18 0.06 11.28
CA ILE A 243 -5.70 1.35 10.83
C ILE A 243 -6.68 1.91 11.86
N ASP A 244 -6.36 3.07 12.43
CA ASP A 244 -7.27 3.88 13.24
C ASP A 244 -7.72 5.08 12.41
N VAL A 245 -8.96 5.08 11.91
CA VAL A 245 -9.47 6.12 11.00
C VAL A 245 -9.42 7.54 11.57
N GLN A 246 -9.41 7.69 12.90
CA GLN A 246 -9.33 9.00 13.54
C GLN A 246 -7.90 9.53 13.62
N LYS A 247 -6.92 8.63 13.78
CA LYS A 247 -5.49 8.99 13.82
C LYS A 247 -4.83 8.99 12.43
N ASN A 248 -5.28 8.07 11.58
CA ASN A 248 -4.79 7.81 10.24
C ASN A 248 -5.96 8.05 9.29
N PRO A 249 -6.32 9.30 8.96
CA PRO A 249 -7.51 9.61 8.17
C PRO A 249 -7.39 9.20 6.70
N ARG A 250 -6.17 9.00 6.20
CA ARG A 250 -5.93 8.59 4.82
C ARG A 250 -4.86 7.50 4.71
N ILE A 251 -4.97 6.70 3.66
CA ILE A 251 -4.04 5.63 3.27
C ILE A 251 -3.48 5.97 1.90
N VAL A 252 -2.17 5.84 1.74
CA VAL A 252 -1.49 6.10 0.46
C VAL A 252 -0.95 4.80 -0.10
N ILE A 253 -1.41 4.45 -1.29
CA ILE A 253 -0.88 3.35 -2.10
C ILE A 253 0.08 3.97 -3.09
N ILE A 254 1.36 3.61 -2.99
CA ILE A 254 2.35 3.85 -4.04
C ILE A 254 2.33 2.63 -4.92
N ASP A 255 2.18 2.85 -6.23
CA ASP A 255 2.21 1.80 -7.24
C ASP A 255 3.14 2.26 -8.35
N SER A 256 4.40 1.86 -8.25
CA SER A 256 5.48 2.31 -9.13
C SER A 256 5.80 1.27 -10.20
N TYR A 257 6.09 1.69 -11.44
CA TYR A 257 6.37 0.83 -12.60
C TYR A 257 7.85 0.76 -12.98
#